data_AF-A0A9E2C6Q1-F1
#
_entry.id   AF-A0A9E2C6Q1-F1
#
_cell.length_a   1.000
_cell.length_b   1.000
_cell.length_c   1.000
_cell.angle_alpha   90.00
_cell.angle_beta   90.00
_cell.angle_gamma   90.00
#
_symmetry.space_group_name_H-M   'P 1'
#
loop_
_entity.id
_entity.type
_entity.pdbx_description
1 polymer ?
#
loop_
_entity_poly.entity_id
_entity_poly.type
_entity_poly.pdbx_seq_one_letter_code
_entity_poly.pdbx_strand_id
1 'polypeptide(L)'
;MRYRPYFKHGIEQIQELISTARSDLKALKVIQYELGHRDRPKARALKAEVDELVRRLSEGVVLPPAPPVKSLPKECVPEAPVIQTPPVAPDRVVVDCANCKTPNFVSTLEGVVQHLSCSACKTAYEAQFKYGVMRTIFQAKTTTESGSAGIKWILIGLVVLVIIVLMAK
;
A
#
# COMPACT_ATOMS: atom_id res chain seq x y z
N MET A 1 26.89 -18.23 -16.60
CA MET A 1 25.91 -17.45 -15.83
C MET A 1 26.60 -16.18 -15.34
N ARG A 2 26.07 -14.98 -15.64
CA ARG A 2 26.66 -13.73 -15.12
C ARG A 2 26.28 -13.58 -13.64
N TYR A 3 27.24 -13.23 -12.80
CA TYR A 3 27.04 -13.07 -11.37
C TYR A 3 26.09 -11.88 -11.10
N ARG A 4 25.00 -12.13 -10.38
CA ARG A 4 23.97 -11.15 -10.02
C ARG A 4 23.84 -11.08 -8.49
N PRO A 5 24.65 -10.25 -7.81
CA PRO A 5 24.72 -10.24 -6.33
C PRO A 5 23.38 -9.87 -5.70
N TYR A 6 22.60 -9.02 -6.37
CA TYR A 6 21.35 -8.50 -5.84
C TYR A 6 20.10 -9.22 -6.36
N PHE A 7 20.25 -10.38 -7.03
CA PHE A 7 19.11 -11.14 -7.55
C PHE A 7 18.08 -11.51 -6.47
N LYS A 8 18.57 -11.87 -5.28
CA LYS A 8 17.72 -12.23 -4.13
C LYS A 8 17.15 -11.01 -3.38
N HIS A 9 17.58 -9.79 -3.70
CA HIS A 9 17.17 -8.59 -2.98
C HIS A 9 15.83 -8.05 -3.49
N GLY A 10 14.93 -7.67 -2.59
CA GLY A 10 13.69 -6.95 -2.90
C GLY A 10 13.97 -5.58 -3.51
N ILE A 11 12.92 -4.93 -4.05
CA ILE A 11 13.07 -3.58 -4.62
C ILE A 11 13.42 -2.56 -3.53
N GLU A 12 12.84 -2.73 -2.35
CA GLU A 12 13.05 -1.92 -1.16
C GLU A 12 14.49 -2.02 -0.66
N GLN A 13 15.05 -3.24 -0.66
CA GLN A 13 16.45 -3.47 -0.30
C GLN A 13 17.41 -2.86 -1.33
N ILE A 14 17.07 -2.91 -2.62
CA ILE A 14 17.87 -2.22 -3.66
C ILE A 14 17.84 -0.70 -3.45
N GLN A 15 16.71 -0.13 -3.04
CA GLN A 15 16.59 1.30 -2.77
C GLN A 15 17.47 1.75 -1.59
N GLU A 16 17.58 0.92 -0.55
CA GLU A 16 18.50 1.14 0.57
C GLU A 16 19.97 1.05 0.13
N LEU A 17 20.30 0.08 -0.72
CA LEU A 17 21.64 -0.04 -1.31
C LEU A 17 22.00 1.18 -2.16
N ILE A 18 21.06 1.73 -2.93
CA ILE A 18 21.29 2.98 -3.71
C ILE A 18 21.58 4.14 -2.75
N SER A 19 20.84 4.24 -1.65
CA SER A 19 21.02 5.30 -0.66
C SER A 19 22.40 5.24 0.00
N THR A 20 22.89 4.02 0.28
CA THR A 20 24.22 3.78 0.86
C THR A 20 25.34 3.99 -0.15
N ALA A 21 25.12 3.60 -1.41
CA ALA A 21 26.11 3.62 -2.48
C ALA A 21 26.04 4.87 -3.36
N ARG A 22 25.41 5.98 -2.93
CA ARG A 22 25.20 7.18 -3.74
C ARG A 22 26.47 7.78 -4.35
N SER A 23 27.62 7.59 -3.71
CA SER A 23 28.92 8.08 -4.17
C SER A 23 29.80 6.99 -4.79
N ASP A 24 29.39 5.72 -4.74
CA ASP A 24 30.15 4.60 -5.31
C ASP A 24 29.64 4.26 -6.72
N LEU A 25 30.34 4.80 -7.71
CA LEU A 25 30.05 4.56 -9.13
C LEU A 25 30.06 3.07 -9.50
N LYS A 26 30.94 2.26 -8.89
CA LYS A 26 31.02 0.83 -9.21
C LYS A 26 29.79 0.09 -8.68
N ALA A 27 29.41 0.35 -7.44
CA ALA A 27 28.21 -0.23 -6.85
C ALA A 27 26.94 0.20 -7.61
N LEU A 28 26.81 1.47 -7.99
CA LEU A 28 25.67 1.96 -8.77
C LEU A 28 25.55 1.30 -10.15
N LYS A 29 26.67 1.04 -10.85
CA LYS A 29 26.64 0.29 -12.12
C LYS A 29 26.19 -1.16 -11.96
N VAL A 30 26.56 -1.82 -10.85
CA VAL A 30 26.07 -3.18 -10.55
C VAL A 30 24.57 -3.16 -10.25
N ILE A 31 24.08 -2.16 -9.52
CA ILE A 31 22.65 -1.98 -9.23
C ILE A 31 21.87 -1.68 -10.51
N GLN A 32 22.39 -0.79 -11.37
CA GLN A 32 21.82 -0.47 -12.69
C GLN A 32 21.66 -1.73 -13.55
N TYR A 33 22.69 -2.58 -13.60
CA TYR A 33 22.64 -3.85 -14.33
C TYR A 33 21.56 -4.78 -13.78
N GLU A 34 21.46 -4.90 -12.45
CA GLU A 34 20.41 -5.71 -11.82
C GLU A 34 19.00 -5.20 -12.13
N LEU A 35 18.78 -3.88 -12.02
CA LEU A 35 17.49 -3.24 -12.31
C LEU A 35 17.07 -3.41 -13.78
N GLY A 36 18.03 -3.52 -14.71
CA GLY A 36 17.76 -3.80 -16.12
C GLY A 36 17.13 -5.18 -16.39
N HIS A 37 17.22 -6.12 -15.44
CA HIS A 37 16.60 -7.45 -15.55
C HIS A 37 15.26 -7.55 -14.81
N ARG A 38 14.71 -6.43 -14.32
CA ARG A 38 13.46 -6.41 -13.55
C ARG A 38 12.38 -5.64 -14.33
N ASP A 39 11.27 -6.31 -14.61
CA ASP A 39 10.16 -5.72 -15.38
C ASP A 39 9.12 -4.96 -14.55
N ARG A 40 9.27 -4.93 -13.21
CA ARG A 40 8.33 -4.24 -12.33
C ARG A 40 8.37 -2.72 -12.60
N PRO A 41 7.22 -2.01 -12.64
CA PRO A 41 7.19 -0.56 -12.86
C PRO A 41 8.08 0.24 -11.91
N LYS A 42 8.10 -0.12 -10.62
CA LYS A 42 8.97 0.49 -9.61
C LYS A 42 10.47 0.31 -9.90
N ALA A 43 10.86 -0.84 -10.46
CA ALA A 43 12.25 -1.09 -10.81
C ALA A 43 12.70 -0.22 -11.99
N ARG A 44 11.79 0.06 -12.93
CA ARG A 44 12.06 0.96 -14.07
C ARG A 44 12.24 2.40 -13.60
N ALA A 45 11.42 2.88 -12.66
CA ALA A 45 11.59 4.20 -12.05
C ALA A 45 12.95 4.32 -11.33
N LEU A 46 13.28 3.34 -10.48
CA LEU A 46 14.58 3.29 -9.80
C LEU A 46 15.76 3.21 -10.78
N LYS A 47 15.61 2.49 -11.90
CA LYS A 47 16.65 2.43 -12.93
C LYS A 47 16.94 3.83 -13.48
N ALA A 48 15.90 4.63 -13.78
CA ALA A 48 16.10 5.99 -14.27
C ALA A 48 16.81 6.89 -13.26
N GLU A 49 16.50 6.77 -11.97
CA GLU A 49 17.20 7.50 -10.90
C GLU A 49 18.69 7.12 -10.82
N VAL A 50 18.99 5.81 -10.89
CA VAL A 50 20.36 5.31 -10.86
C VAL A 50 21.11 5.70 -12.14
N ASP A 51 20.48 5.66 -13.31
CA ASP A 51 21.05 6.09 -14.58
C ASP A 51 21.53 7.56 -14.49
N GLU A 52 20.72 8.43 -13.89
CA GLU A 52 21.05 9.85 -13.70
C GLU A 52 22.16 10.06 -12.65
N LEU A 53 22.18 9.28 -11.56
CA LEU A 53 23.28 9.30 -10.58
C LEU A 53 24.60 8.86 -11.20
N VAL A 54 24.58 7.77 -11.98
CA VAL A 54 25.76 7.25 -12.69
C VAL A 54 26.25 8.27 -13.72
N ARG A 55 25.34 8.94 -14.43
CA ARG A 55 25.69 10.00 -15.38
C ARG A 55 26.42 11.14 -14.68
N ARG A 56 25.84 11.68 -13.59
CA ARG A 56 26.45 12.76 -12.79
C ARG A 56 27.83 12.41 -12.25
N LEU A 57 27.99 11.21 -11.71
CA LEU A 57 29.28 10.74 -11.20
C LEU A 57 30.31 10.47 -12.31
N SER A 58 29.86 10.01 -13.48
CA SER A 58 30.76 9.70 -14.61
C SER A 58 31.23 10.95 -15.34
N GLU A 59 30.41 11.99 -15.42
CA GLU A 59 30.77 13.26 -16.05
C GLU A 59 31.65 14.15 -15.16
N GLY A 60 31.89 13.77 -13.89
CA GLY A 60 32.71 14.54 -12.96
C GLY A 60 32.17 15.95 -12.71
N VAL A 61 30.89 16.19 -13.00
CA VAL A 61 30.24 17.50 -12.88
C VAL A 61 30.02 17.78 -11.41
N VAL A 62 31.03 18.39 -10.80
CA VAL A 62 30.85 19.42 -9.79
C VAL A 62 29.83 20.39 -10.36
N LEU A 63 28.77 20.67 -9.59
CA LEU A 63 27.80 21.73 -9.86
C LEU A 63 28.43 22.92 -10.60
N PRO A 64 27.81 23.46 -11.66
CA PRO A 64 28.05 24.86 -11.94
C PRO A 64 27.59 25.65 -10.70
N PRO A 65 28.40 26.59 -10.19
CA PRO A 65 27.98 27.46 -9.09
C PRO A 65 26.73 28.21 -9.51
N ALA A 66 25.86 28.49 -8.54
CA ALA A 66 24.76 29.44 -8.70
C ALA A 66 25.28 30.70 -9.40
N PRO A 67 24.53 31.27 -10.37
CA PRO A 67 24.99 32.45 -11.08
C PRO A 67 25.21 33.61 -10.09
N PRO A 68 26.25 34.44 -10.30
CA PRO A 68 26.57 35.55 -9.41
C PRO A 68 25.46 36.59 -9.45
N VAL A 69 25.09 37.04 -8.26
CA VAL A 69 24.23 38.19 -7.98
C VAL A 69 24.80 39.42 -8.72
N LYS A 70 24.26 39.72 -9.90
CA LYS A 70 24.40 41.05 -10.51
C LYS A 70 23.31 41.93 -9.93
N SER A 71 23.69 42.73 -8.94
CA SER A 71 22.96 43.89 -8.45
C SER A 71 22.79 44.94 -9.55
N LEU A 72 21.54 45.26 -9.91
CA LEU A 72 21.09 46.45 -10.66
C LEU A 72 19.56 46.62 -10.40
N PRO A 73 18.97 47.81 -10.59
CA PRO A 73 18.33 48.56 -9.50
C PRO A 73 16.81 48.40 -9.42
N LYS A 74 16.33 48.30 -8.18
CA LYS A 74 15.06 48.80 -7.59
C LYS A 74 13.92 49.15 -8.57
N GLU A 75 12.95 48.24 -8.75
CA GLU A 75 11.55 48.62 -8.96
C GLU A 75 10.58 47.49 -8.54
N CYS A 76 9.38 47.90 -8.14
CA CYS A 76 8.48 47.28 -7.17
C CYS A 76 8.02 45.84 -7.43
N VAL A 77 7.83 45.14 -6.32
CA VAL A 77 7.12 43.86 -6.12
C VAL A 77 5.80 43.80 -6.92
N PRO A 78 5.58 42.72 -7.68
CA PRO A 78 4.36 41.94 -7.49
C PRO A 78 4.73 40.54 -7.02
N GLU A 79 4.18 40.18 -5.87
CA GLU A 79 4.27 38.87 -5.22
C GLU A 79 3.95 37.77 -6.23
N ALA A 80 4.97 37.03 -6.67
CA ALA A 80 4.75 35.87 -7.53
C ALA A 80 4.03 34.79 -6.69
N PRO A 81 2.97 34.16 -7.23
CA PRO A 81 2.13 33.29 -6.43
C PRO A 81 2.95 32.11 -5.94
N VAL A 82 2.95 31.93 -4.62
CA VAL A 82 3.36 30.69 -3.96
C VAL A 82 2.67 29.55 -4.73
N ILE A 83 3.42 28.80 -5.52
CA ILE A 83 2.93 27.53 -6.06
C ILE A 83 2.84 26.62 -4.84
N GLN A 84 1.70 26.69 -4.17
CA GLN A 84 1.27 25.74 -3.18
C GLN A 84 1.33 24.39 -3.89
N THR A 85 2.30 23.56 -3.53
CA THR A 85 2.29 22.16 -3.91
C THR A 85 0.93 21.62 -3.45
N PRO A 86 0.07 21.11 -4.34
CA PRO A 86 -1.22 20.61 -3.92
C PRO A 86 -0.99 19.55 -2.85
N PRO A 87 -1.75 19.55 -1.74
CA PRO A 87 -1.58 18.59 -0.68
C PRO A 87 -1.74 17.19 -1.27
N VAL A 88 -0.63 16.45 -1.34
CA VAL A 88 -0.63 15.05 -1.79
C VAL A 88 -1.46 14.30 -0.75
N ALA A 89 -2.65 13.84 -1.15
CA ALA A 89 -3.49 13.03 -0.28
C ALA A 89 -2.69 11.79 0.15
N PRO A 90 -2.75 11.40 1.44
CA PRO A 90 -1.96 10.27 1.93
C PRO A 90 -2.31 9.00 1.15
N ASP A 91 -1.28 8.29 0.66
CA ASP A 91 -1.42 7.05 -0.14
C ASP A 91 -2.26 5.96 0.55
N ARG A 92 -2.35 6.04 1.88
CA ARG A 92 -3.09 5.10 2.74
C ARG A 92 -3.77 5.83 3.88
N VAL A 93 -4.98 5.37 4.20
CA VAL A 93 -5.75 5.82 5.36
C VAL A 93 -6.04 4.65 6.30
N VAL A 94 -6.21 4.96 7.57
CA VAL A 94 -6.61 3.97 8.59
C VAL A 94 -8.13 3.97 8.70
N VAL A 95 -8.72 2.78 8.63
CA VAL A 95 -10.15 2.55 8.83
C VAL A 95 -10.34 1.51 9.94
N ASP A 96 -11.16 1.84 10.92
CA ASP A 96 -11.52 0.92 11.98
C ASP A 96 -12.56 -0.09 11.50
N CYS A 97 -12.34 -1.37 11.82
CA CYS A 97 -13.31 -2.41 11.52
C CYS A 97 -14.63 -2.14 12.26
N ALA A 98 -15.76 -2.12 11.54
CA ALA A 98 -17.07 -1.91 12.18
C ALA A 98 -17.40 -2.98 13.24
N ASN A 99 -16.93 -4.21 13.06
CA ASN A 99 -17.23 -5.35 13.93
C ASN A 99 -16.32 -5.44 15.17
N CYS A 100 -15.00 -5.32 15.00
CA CYS A 100 -14.03 -5.58 16.08
C CYS A 100 -13.14 -4.38 16.44
N LYS A 101 -13.36 -3.22 15.80
CA LYS A 101 -12.60 -1.98 16.00
C LYS A 101 -11.08 -2.07 15.76
N THR A 102 -10.59 -3.18 15.21
CA THR A 102 -9.18 -3.29 14.80
C THR A 102 -8.91 -2.34 13.64
N PRO A 103 -7.84 -1.53 13.68
CA PRO A 103 -7.46 -0.64 12.59
C PRO A 103 -6.96 -1.42 11.37
N ASN A 104 -7.36 -1.01 10.17
CA ASN A 104 -6.92 -1.57 8.90
C ASN A 104 -6.43 -0.45 7.97
N PHE A 105 -5.40 -0.72 7.18
CA PHE A 105 -4.91 0.23 6.18
C PHE A 105 -5.64 0.03 4.85
N VAL A 106 -6.13 1.12 4.26
CA VAL A 106 -6.81 1.15 2.98
C VAL A 106 -6.12 2.13 2.05
N SER A 107 -5.84 1.73 0.81
CA SER A 107 -5.21 2.62 -0.19
C SER A 107 -6.22 3.67 -0.70
N THR A 108 -5.76 4.88 -0.97
CA THR A 108 -6.62 5.99 -1.48
C THR A 108 -6.71 5.99 -3.02
N LEU A 109 -6.97 4.81 -3.60
CA LEU A 109 -7.12 4.66 -5.06
C LEU A 109 -8.44 5.28 -5.52
N GLU A 110 -8.36 6.43 -6.20
CA GLU A 110 -9.54 7.15 -6.67
C GLU A 110 -10.33 6.35 -7.71
N GLY A 111 -11.64 6.24 -7.49
CA GLY A 111 -12.54 5.54 -8.42
C GLY A 111 -12.46 4.01 -8.40
N VAL A 112 -11.59 3.42 -7.56
CA VAL A 112 -11.44 1.96 -7.44
C VAL A 112 -12.16 1.43 -6.20
N VAL A 113 -12.97 0.38 -6.38
CA VAL A 113 -13.55 -0.38 -5.27
C VAL A 113 -12.56 -1.46 -4.84
N GLN A 114 -12.19 -1.46 -3.57
CA GLN A 114 -11.28 -2.42 -2.97
C GLN A 114 -12.08 -3.40 -2.11
N HIS A 115 -12.05 -4.69 -2.45
CA HIS A 115 -12.63 -5.75 -1.64
C HIS A 115 -11.57 -6.26 -0.65
N LEU A 116 -11.80 -6.05 0.64
CA LEU A 116 -10.84 -6.28 1.71
C LEU A 116 -11.46 -7.13 2.83
N SER A 117 -10.61 -7.62 3.73
CA SER A 117 -11.06 -8.32 4.95
C SER A 117 -10.34 -7.76 6.17
N CYS A 118 -11.03 -7.68 7.30
CA CYS A 118 -10.43 -7.22 8.54
C CYS A 118 -9.29 -8.15 8.96
N SER A 119 -8.13 -7.57 9.31
CA SER A 119 -6.94 -8.32 9.73
C SER A 119 -7.19 -9.25 10.92
N ALA A 120 -8.04 -8.83 11.88
CA ALA A 120 -8.38 -9.58 13.08
C ALA A 120 -9.59 -10.50 12.88
N CYS A 121 -10.81 -9.95 12.73
CA CYS A 121 -12.04 -10.75 12.76
C CYS A 121 -12.47 -11.33 11.40
N LYS A 122 -11.68 -11.06 10.35
CA LYS A 122 -11.88 -11.51 8.96
C LYS A 122 -13.20 -11.09 8.32
N THR A 123 -13.95 -10.16 8.92
CA THR A 123 -15.16 -9.60 8.30
C THR A 123 -14.79 -8.92 6.98
N ALA A 124 -15.47 -9.32 5.91
CA ALA A 124 -15.31 -8.73 4.58
C ALA A 124 -15.90 -7.32 4.53
N TYR A 125 -15.24 -6.42 3.81
CA TYR A 125 -15.72 -5.08 3.58
C TYR A 125 -15.22 -4.53 2.25
N GLU A 126 -15.96 -3.58 1.70
CA GLU A 126 -15.57 -2.82 0.52
C GLU A 126 -15.08 -1.44 0.95
N ALA A 127 -14.08 -0.91 0.26
CA ALA A 127 -13.60 0.45 0.47
C ALA A 127 -13.43 1.18 -0.86
N GLN A 128 -13.89 2.42 -0.92
CA GLN A 128 -13.80 3.28 -2.09
C GLN A 128 -13.39 4.69 -1.66
N PHE A 129 -12.35 5.23 -2.30
CA PHE A 129 -11.97 6.62 -2.15
C PHE A 129 -12.54 7.43 -3.31
N LYS A 130 -13.38 8.43 -3.02
CA LYS A 130 -14.01 9.28 -4.04
C LYS A 130 -14.21 10.70 -3.49
N TYR A 131 -13.80 11.72 -4.25
CA TYR A 131 -13.95 13.13 -3.88
C TYR A 131 -13.34 13.46 -2.51
N GLY A 132 -12.18 12.89 -2.18
CA GLY A 132 -11.50 13.14 -0.89
C GLY A 132 -12.09 12.40 0.31
N VAL A 133 -13.12 11.57 0.13
CA VAL A 133 -13.78 10.83 1.21
C VAL A 133 -13.57 9.33 1.04
N MET A 134 -13.14 8.67 2.11
CA MET A 134 -13.10 7.20 2.20
C MET A 134 -14.48 6.67 2.62
N ARG A 135 -15.09 5.85 1.78
CA ARG A 135 -16.34 5.15 2.06
C ARG A 135 -16.06 3.67 2.27
N THR A 136 -16.59 3.11 3.35
CA THR A 136 -16.46 1.67 3.65
C THR A 136 -17.81 1.01 3.89
N ILE A 137 -18.02 -0.15 3.30
CA ILE A 137 -19.25 -0.94 3.43
C ILE A 137 -18.86 -2.30 4.02
N PHE A 138 -19.21 -2.53 5.28
CA PHE A 138 -18.99 -3.82 5.93
C PHE A 138 -20.15 -4.74 5.62
N GLN A 139 -19.84 -5.97 5.18
CA GLN A 139 -20.89 -6.97 5.05
C GLN A 139 -21.37 -7.34 6.45
N ALA A 140 -22.66 -7.18 6.69
CA ALA A 140 -23.29 -7.68 7.91
C ALA A 140 -23.03 -9.19 7.97
N LYS A 141 -22.36 -9.66 9.03
CA LYS A 141 -22.42 -11.09 9.34
C LYS A 141 -23.90 -11.37 9.58
N THR A 142 -24.51 -12.20 8.74
CA THR A 142 -25.73 -12.89 9.13
C THR A 142 -25.34 -13.65 10.39
N THR A 143 -25.77 -13.17 11.54
CA THR A 143 -25.74 -13.97 12.77
C THR A 143 -26.72 -15.09 12.50
N THR A 144 -26.26 -16.13 11.81
CA THR A 144 -26.99 -17.39 11.75
C THR A 144 -26.97 -17.87 13.19
N GLU A 145 -28.09 -17.61 13.87
CA GLU A 145 -28.44 -18.15 15.17
C GLU A 145 -28.61 -19.68 14.99
N SER A 146 -27.52 -20.37 14.63
CA SER A 146 -27.45 -21.81 14.40
C SER A 146 -27.39 -22.54 15.76
N GLY A 147 -28.19 -22.09 16.73
CA GLY A 147 -28.21 -22.62 18.08
C GLY A 147 -29.59 -23.09 18.54
N SER A 148 -30.69 -22.60 17.96
CA SER A 148 -32.03 -22.89 18.52
C SER A 148 -32.86 -23.89 17.69
N ALA A 149 -32.59 -24.01 16.38
CA ALA A 149 -33.37 -24.90 15.51
C ALA A 149 -33.06 -26.39 15.75
N GLY A 150 -31.79 -26.76 15.92
CA GLY A 150 -31.39 -28.17 16.12
C GLY A 150 -31.89 -28.76 17.43
N ILE A 151 -31.85 -27.99 18.52
CA ILE A 151 -32.29 -28.44 19.85
C ILE A 151 -33.81 -28.68 19.90
N LYS A 152 -34.60 -27.87 19.18
CA LYS A 152 -36.07 -28.07 19.10
C LYS A 152 -36.43 -29.39 18.43
N TRP A 153 -35.77 -29.78 17.35
CA TRP A 153 -36.02 -31.06 16.68
C TRP A 153 -35.59 -32.26 17.51
N ILE A 154 -34.50 -32.14 18.27
CA ILE A 154 -34.05 -33.18 19.20
C ILE A 154 -35.08 -33.40 20.32
N LEU A 155 -35.59 -32.32 20.91
CA LEU A 155 -36.63 -32.40 21.95
C LEU A 155 -37.93 -33.04 21.41
N ILE A 156 -38.37 -32.66 20.22
CA ILE A 156 -39.56 -33.25 19.60
C ILE A 156 -39.36 -34.75 19.34
N GLY A 157 -38.21 -35.15 18.79
CA GLY A 157 -37.89 -36.56 18.56
C GLY A 157 -37.90 -37.40 19.84
N LEU A 158 -37.38 -36.83 20.94
CA LEU A 158 -37.33 -37.51 22.24
C LEU A 158 -38.73 -37.71 22.84
N VAL A 159 -39.60 -36.70 22.74
CA VAL A 159 -41.00 -36.81 23.19
C VAL A 159 -41.76 -37.88 22.40
N VAL A 160 -41.61 -37.91 21.07
CA VAL A 160 -42.24 -38.94 20.22
C VAL A 160 -41.77 -40.34 20.59
N LEU A 161 -40.46 -40.52 20.84
CA LEU A 161 -39.90 -41.81 21.26
C LEU A 161 -40.51 -42.30 22.58
N VAL A 162 -40.66 -41.42 23.57
CA VAL A 162 -41.28 -41.76 24.86
C VAL A 162 -42.74 -42.18 24.68
N ILE A 163 -43.49 -41.49 23.83
CA ILE A 163 -44.89 -41.86 23.54
C ILE A 163 -44.96 -43.24 22.88
N ILE A 164 -44.08 -43.55 21.93
CA ILE A 164 -44.05 -44.86 21.27
C ILE A 164 -43.75 -45.96 22.29
N VAL A 165 -42.79 -45.77 23.19
CA VAL A 165 -42.44 -46.74 24.24
C VAL A 165 -43.61 -46.96 25.21
N LEU A 166 -44.35 -45.91 25.56
CA LEU A 166 -45.54 -46.01 26.41
C LEU A 166 -46.71 -46.73 25.74
N MET A 167 -46.88 -46.57 24.42
CA MET A 167 -47.93 -47.26 23.65
C MET A 167 -47.60 -48.73 23.36
N ALA A 168 -46.31 -49.08 23.33
CA ALA A 168 -45.84 -50.44 23.06
C ALA A 168 -45.74 -51.34 24.31
N LYS A 169 -46.12 -50.83 25.48
CA LYS A 169 -46.08 -51.53 26.77
C LYS A 169 -47.48 -51.74 27.31
#